data_AF-A0A9W6VB83-F1
#
_entry.id   AF-A0A9W6VB83-F1
#
_cell.length_a   1.000
_cell.length_b   1.000
_cell.length_c   1.000
_cell.angle_alpha   90.00
_cell.angle_beta   90.00
_cell.angle_gamma   90.00
#
_symmetry.space_group_name_H-M   'P 1'
#
loop_
_entity.id
_entity.type
_entity.pdbx_description
1 polymer ?
#
loop_
_entity_poly.entity_id
_entity_poly.type
_entity_poly.pdbx_seq_one_letter_code
_entity_poly.pdbx_strand_id
1 'polypeptide(L)' 'MPTPPTPPPPPPATPPPKRRRPTLDEIFGDVLPDTTADERDPTPPPPEDWYLHNRPPHHGG' A
#
# COMPACT_ATOMS: atom_id res chain seq x y z
N MET A 1 -33.80 -37.96 37.55
CA MET A 1 -34.14 -36.64 36.99
C MET A 1 -33.44 -36.53 35.64
N PRO A 2 -34.13 -36.47 34.49
CA PRO A 2 -33.46 -36.21 33.22
C PRO A 2 -33.00 -34.74 33.17
N THR A 3 -31.80 -34.50 32.66
CA THR A 3 -31.21 -33.17 32.45
C THR A 3 -31.84 -32.47 31.24
N PRO A 4 -31.96 -31.12 31.24
CA PRO A 4 -32.43 -30.39 30.07
C PRO A 4 -31.37 -30.43 28.95
N PRO A 5 -31.78 -30.37 27.67
CA PRO A 5 -30.85 -30.34 26.55
C PRO A 5 -30.12 -29.00 26.46
N THR A 6 -28.85 -29.05 26.05
CA THR A 6 -28.00 -27.89 25.82
C THR A 6 -28.52 -27.04 24.65
N PRO A 7 -28.58 -25.69 24.77
CA PRO A 7 -28.98 -24.82 23.66
C PRO A 7 -27.93 -24.82 22.53
N PRO A 8 -28.35 -24.60 21.27
CA PRO A 8 -27.43 -24.56 20.14
C PRO A 8 -26.47 -23.36 20.24
N PRO A 9 -25.27 -23.46 19.64
CA PRO A 9 -24.31 -22.37 19.64
C PRO A 9 -24.82 -21.16 18.84
N PRO A 10 -24.36 -19.94 19.17
CA PRO A 10 -24.72 -18.74 18.43
C PRO A 10 -24.17 -18.78 16.99
N PRO A 11 -24.81 -18.05 16.05
CA PRO A 11 -24.33 -17.97 14.67
C PRO A 11 -22.95 -17.32 14.60
N PRO A 12 -22.15 -17.62 13.56
CA PRO A 12 -20.83 -17.03 13.38
C PRO A 12 -20.93 -15.50 13.22
N ALA A 13 -20.03 -14.78 13.89
CA ALA A 13 -19.92 -13.33 13.74
C ALA A 13 -19.56 -12.94 12.30
N THR A 14 -20.20 -11.89 11.76
CA THR A 14 -19.87 -11.36 10.44
C THR A 14 -18.49 -10.67 10.49
N PRO A 15 -17.56 -10.96 9.57
CA PRO A 15 -16.25 -10.32 9.57
C PRO A 15 -16.37 -8.81 9.31
N PRO A 16 -15.47 -7.99 9.87
CA PRO A 16 -15.45 -6.56 9.63
C PRO A 16 -15.24 -6.25 8.13
N PRO A 17 -15.76 -5.11 7.63
CA PRO A 17 -15.57 -4.73 6.23
C PRO A 17 -14.08 -4.62 5.91
N LYS A 18 -13.63 -5.37 4.91
CA LYS A 18 -12.24 -5.38 4.46
C LYS A 18 -11.92 -4.02 3.82
N ARG A 19 -10.90 -3.31 4.31
CA ARG A 19 -10.40 -2.10 3.65
C ARG A 19 -10.02 -2.46 2.21
N ARG A 20 -10.58 -1.73 1.24
CA ARG A 20 -10.22 -1.93 -0.18
C ARG A 20 -8.74 -1.59 -0.34
N ARG A 21 -7.99 -2.49 -0.97
CA ARG A 21 -6.61 -2.20 -1.38
C ARG A 21 -6.67 -1.25 -2.58
N PRO A 22 -5.82 -0.21 -2.64
CA PRO A 22 -5.71 0.61 -3.84
C PRO A 22 -5.47 -0.26 -5.07
N THR A 23 -6.03 0.12 -6.21
CA THR A 23 -5.76 -0.58 -7.47
C THR A 23 -4.34 -0.27 -7.94
N LEU A 24 -3.83 -1.10 -8.87
CA LEU A 24 -2.53 -0.80 -9.48
C LEU A 24 -2.57 0.56 -10.18
N ASP A 25 -3.65 0.88 -10.90
CA ASP A 25 -3.77 2.18 -11.60
C ASP A 25 -3.88 3.36 -10.63
N GLU A 26 -4.39 3.16 -9.42
CA GLU A 26 -4.43 4.19 -8.36
C GLU A 26 -3.02 4.51 -7.84
N ILE A 27 -2.09 3.56 -7.90
CA ILE A 27 -0.69 3.73 -7.49
C ILE A 27 0.18 4.16 -8.70
N PHE A 28 -0.07 3.47 -9.81
CA PHE A 28 0.51 3.45 -11.16
C PHE A 28 0.28 4.70 -12.02
N GLY A 29 -0.94 5.24 -11.95
CA GLY A 29 -1.54 5.90 -13.10
C GLY A 29 -2.02 4.90 -14.17
N ASP A 30 -2.70 5.42 -15.17
CA ASP A 30 -3.27 4.70 -16.32
C ASP A 30 -2.37 4.72 -17.57
N VAL A 31 -1.46 5.70 -17.65
CA VAL A 31 -0.59 5.92 -18.80
C VAL A 31 0.85 5.56 -18.45
N LEU A 32 1.38 4.57 -19.16
CA LEU A 32 2.82 4.32 -19.19
C LEU A 32 3.50 5.36 -20.09
N PRO A 33 4.73 5.82 -19.75
CA PRO A 33 5.50 6.71 -20.62
C PRO A 33 5.73 6.08 -22.01
N ASP A 34 5.75 6.92 -23.05
CA ASP A 34 6.01 6.49 -24.44
C ASP A 34 7.40 5.86 -24.64
N THR A 35 8.34 6.15 -23.72
CA THR A 35 9.72 5.66 -23.75
C THR A 35 10.01 4.84 -22.51
N THR A 36 10.66 3.70 -22.68
CA THR A 36 11.11 2.86 -21.56
C THR A 36 12.28 3.50 -20.80
N ALA A 37 12.63 2.97 -19.62
CA ALA A 37 13.75 3.51 -18.84
C ALA A 37 15.09 3.46 -19.59
N ASP A 38 15.31 2.43 -20.42
CA ASP A 38 16.54 2.23 -21.19
C ASP A 38 16.69 3.22 -22.37
N GLU A 39 15.58 3.79 -22.86
CA GLU A 39 15.55 4.74 -23.98
C GLU A 39 15.60 6.21 -23.55
N ARG A 40 15.32 6.49 -22.27
CA ARG A 40 15.37 7.84 -21.73
C ARG A 40 16.81 8.27 -21.48
N ASP A 41 17.07 9.56 -21.60
CA ASP A 41 18.36 10.14 -21.22
C ASP A 41 18.67 9.75 -19.75
N PRO A 42 19.83 9.11 -19.47
CA PRO A 42 20.21 8.74 -18.12
C PRO A 42 20.52 9.94 -17.23
N THR A 43 20.47 11.18 -17.77
CA THR A 43 20.65 12.41 -17.01
C THR A 43 19.77 12.39 -15.76
N PRO A 44 20.37 12.21 -14.57
CA PRO A 44 19.61 12.19 -13.35
C PRO A 44 19.02 13.58 -13.13
N PRO A 45 17.77 13.70 -12.64
CA PRO A 45 17.26 14.98 -12.17
C PRO A 45 18.24 15.56 -11.14
N PRO A 46 18.36 16.90 -11.03
CA PRO A 46 19.36 17.53 -10.16
C PRO A 46 19.28 16.92 -8.76
N PRO A 47 20.29 16.15 -8.34
CA PRO A 47 20.17 15.25 -7.20
C PRO A 47 20.12 16.00 -5.87
N GLU A 48 20.64 17.22 -5.84
CA GLU A 48 20.75 18.03 -4.62
C GLU A 48 19.37 18.38 -4.06
N ASP A 49 18.44 18.84 -4.91
CA ASP A 49 17.12 19.24 -4.44
C ASP A 49 16.35 18.06 -3.86
N TRP A 50 16.29 16.94 -4.60
CA TRP A 50 15.63 15.73 -4.08
C TRP A 50 16.30 15.23 -2.80
N TYR A 51 17.64 15.21 -2.76
CA TYR A 51 18.39 14.77 -1.59
C TYR A 51 18.09 15.64 -0.37
N LEU A 52 18.13 16.96 -0.50
CA LEU A 52 17.84 17.89 0.61
C LEU A 52 16.41 17.74 1.16
N HIS A 53 15.43 17.50 0.29
CA HIS A 53 14.03 17.29 0.70
C HIS A 53 13.77 15.92 1.36
N ASN A 54 14.61 14.92 1.08
CA ASN A 54 14.40 13.54 1.53
C ASN A 54 15.47 13.05 2.53
N ARG A 55 16.47 13.88 2.84
CA ARG A 55 17.56 13.52 3.76
C ARG A 55 17.02 13.33 5.18
N PRO A 56 17.25 12.17 5.81
CA PRO A 56 16.79 11.96 7.18
C PRO A 56 17.47 12.90 8.18
N PRO A 57 16.80 13.29 9.28
CA PRO A 57 17.29 14.32 10.21
C PRO A 57 18.65 14.04 10.85
N HIS A 58 19.07 12.77 10.90
CA HIS A 58 20.32 12.33 11.55
C HIS A 58 21.54 12.34 10.64
N HIS A 59 21.41 12.75 9.38
CA HIS A 59 22.53 12.69 8.42
C HIS A 59 23.45 13.92 8.45
N GLY A 60 23.10 15.01 9.13
CA GLY A 60 23.99 16.13 9.41
C GLY A 60 24.50 16.00 10.84
N GLY A 61 25.78 15.67 11.01
CA GLY A 61 26.42 15.68 12.32
C GLY A 61 26.36 17.04 13.00
#